data_AF-A0AAU2MPK4-F1
#
_entry.id   AF-A0AAU2MPK4-F1
#
_cell.length_a   1.000
_cell.length_b   1.000
_cell.length_c   1.000
_cell.angle_alpha   90.00
_cell.angle_beta   90.00
_cell.angle_gamma   90.00
#
_symmetry.space_group_name_H-M   'P 1'
#
loop_
_entity.id
_entity.type
_entity.pdbx_description
1 polymer ?
#
loop_
_entity_poly.entity_id
_entity_poly.type
_entity_poly.pdbx_seq_one_letter_code
_entity_poly.pdbx_strand_id
1 'polypeptide(L)'
;MNEPWPITDLDPVRRLHVLAGGIRGAHVSEAHMDAPFERVWALLGDLEGAFGQVVPDMERLRVVRRQGERIEALARSRYGMRARLRGVQRPGWCWLQSRFLLLGVAAAPEGTGTRVAFTGGVRLPAHAALIPLGVRREGSRSVQRLAALL
;
A
#
# COMPACT_ATOMS: atom_id res chain seq x y z
N MET A 1 -39.14 -14.01 -11.77
CA MET A 1 -38.42 -13.28 -10.72
C MET A 1 -36.94 -13.54 -10.95
N ASN A 2 -36.14 -12.51 -11.23
CA ASN A 2 -34.68 -12.69 -11.37
C ASN A 2 -34.09 -12.76 -9.97
N GLU A 3 -33.43 -13.88 -9.65
CA GLU A 3 -32.62 -14.01 -8.45
C GLU A 3 -31.53 -12.92 -8.47
N PRO A 4 -31.39 -12.10 -7.42
CA PRO A 4 -30.35 -11.09 -7.38
C PRO A 4 -29.00 -11.78 -7.41
N TRP A 5 -28.16 -11.38 -8.37
CA TRP A 5 -26.80 -11.89 -8.49
C TRP A 5 -26.05 -11.70 -7.15
N PRO A 6 -25.31 -12.71 -6.65
CA PRO A 6 -24.60 -12.57 -5.39
C PRO A 6 -23.58 -11.43 -5.46
N ILE A 7 -23.80 -10.41 -4.64
CA ILE A 7 -22.85 -9.30 -4.45
C ILE A 7 -22.00 -9.65 -3.23
N THR A 8 -20.68 -9.76 -3.43
CA THR A 8 -19.72 -9.93 -2.34
C THR A 8 -18.71 -8.79 -2.39
N ASP A 9 -18.38 -8.22 -1.24
CA ASP A 9 -17.33 -7.23 -1.15
C ASP A 9 -15.96 -7.90 -1.13
N LEU A 10 -15.04 -7.36 -1.93
CA LEU A 10 -13.63 -7.74 -1.88
C LEU A 10 -12.99 -7.10 -0.65
N ASP A 11 -12.47 -7.93 0.24
CA ASP A 11 -11.61 -7.45 1.33
C ASP A 11 -10.43 -6.65 0.76
N PRO A 12 -9.89 -5.66 1.50
CA PRO A 12 -8.84 -4.79 1.01
C PRO A 12 -7.62 -5.53 0.45
N VAL A 13 -7.23 -6.66 1.04
CA VAL A 13 -6.06 -7.43 0.61
C VAL A 13 -6.32 -8.10 -0.74
N ARG A 14 -7.48 -8.76 -0.91
CA ARG A 14 -7.89 -9.31 -2.22
C ARG A 14 -8.02 -8.22 -3.29
N ARG A 15 -8.57 -7.05 -2.94
CA ARG A 15 -8.63 -5.90 -3.85
C ARG A 15 -7.23 -5.48 -4.32
N LEU A 16 -6.22 -5.54 -3.45
CA LEU A 16 -4.85 -5.18 -3.79
C LEU A 16 -4.26 -6.12 -4.84
N HIS A 17 -4.48 -7.44 -4.70
CA HIS A 17 -4.09 -8.43 -5.70
C HIS A 17 -4.72 -8.17 -7.05
N VAL A 18 -6.03 -7.89 -7.09
CA VAL A 18 -6.73 -7.61 -8.35
C VAL A 18 -6.13 -6.39 -9.04
N LEU A 19 -5.89 -5.29 -8.32
CA LEU A 19 -5.30 -4.09 -8.92
C LEU A 19 -3.85 -4.30 -9.34
N ALA A 20 -3.04 -4.98 -8.52
CA ALA A 20 -1.65 -5.25 -8.83
C ALA A 20 -1.51 -6.21 -10.03
N GLY A 21 -2.42 -7.17 -10.18
CA GLY A 21 -2.45 -8.10 -11.32
C GLY A 21 -2.62 -7.41 -12.67
N GLY A 22 -3.23 -6.22 -12.70
CA GLY A 22 -3.34 -5.38 -13.89
C GLY A 22 -2.07 -4.57 -14.21
N ILE A 23 -1.03 -4.61 -13.37
CA ILE A 23 0.16 -3.77 -13.49
C ILE A 23 1.37 -4.66 -13.77
N ARG A 24 1.87 -4.58 -15.01
CA ARG A 24 3.07 -5.31 -15.41
C ARG A 24 4.25 -4.97 -14.49
N GLY A 25 4.85 -5.98 -13.88
CA GLY A 25 5.99 -5.85 -12.97
C GLY A 25 5.63 -5.57 -11.51
N ALA A 26 4.34 -5.39 -11.18
CA ALA A 26 3.91 -5.32 -9.79
C ALA A 26 4.04 -6.68 -9.11
N HIS A 27 4.27 -6.64 -7.80
CA HIS A 27 4.25 -7.82 -6.95
C HIS A 27 3.61 -7.47 -5.61
N VAL A 28 2.73 -8.35 -5.14
CA VAL A 28 2.11 -8.21 -3.82
C VAL A 28 2.85 -9.10 -2.83
N SER A 29 3.39 -8.49 -1.78
CA SER A 29 3.97 -9.22 -0.65
C SER A 29 2.97 -9.22 0.49
N GLU A 30 2.62 -10.41 0.97
CA GLU A 30 1.61 -10.59 2.01
C GLU A 30 2.21 -11.21 3.26
N ALA A 31 1.59 -10.92 4.39
CA ALA A 31 1.90 -11.58 5.65
C ALA A 31 0.70 -11.51 6.60
N HIS A 32 0.69 -12.43 7.56
CA HIS A 32 -0.19 -12.39 8.70
C HIS A 32 0.54 -11.74 9.88
N MET A 33 -0.09 -10.76 10.51
CA MET A 33 0.41 -10.11 11.73
C MET A 33 -0.38 -10.64 12.93
N ASP A 34 0.32 -11.12 13.94
CA ASP A 34 -0.27 -11.50 15.23
C ASP A 34 -0.56 -10.25 16.08
N ALA A 35 -1.39 -9.36 15.53
CA ALA A 35 -1.81 -8.13 16.16
C ALA A 35 -3.20 -7.72 15.66
N PRO A 36 -4.01 -7.05 16.51
CA PRO A 36 -5.32 -6.54 16.11
C PRO A 36 -5.22 -5.52 14.96
N PHE A 37 -6.24 -5.50 14.10
CA PHE A 37 -6.31 -4.63 12.93
C PHE A 37 -6.06 -3.16 13.27
N GLU A 38 -6.64 -2.64 14.35
CA GLU A 38 -6.48 -1.24 14.73
C GLU A 38 -5.03 -0.88 15.06
N ARG A 39 -4.29 -1.80 15.68
CA ARG A 39 -2.87 -1.59 16.01
C ARG A 39 -2.02 -1.59 14.73
N VAL A 40 -2.28 -2.52 13.83
CA VAL A 40 -1.62 -2.59 12.53
C VAL A 40 -1.93 -1.36 11.69
N TRP A 41 -3.21 -0.97 11.62
CA TRP A 41 -3.66 0.15 10.81
C TRP A 41 -3.25 1.51 11.38
N ALA A 42 -3.07 1.64 12.70
CA ALA A 42 -2.47 2.84 13.28
C ALA A 42 -1.06 3.12 12.72
N LEU A 43 -0.28 2.07 12.43
CA LEU A 43 1.05 2.20 11.83
C LEU A 43 0.98 2.44 10.31
N LEU A 44 0.15 1.66 9.60
CA LEU A 44 0.04 1.73 8.14
C LEU A 44 -0.78 2.92 7.63
N GLY A 45 -1.68 3.45 8.47
CA GLY A 45 -2.51 4.61 8.17
C GLY A 45 -1.84 5.94 8.52
N ASP A 46 -0.81 5.94 9.37
CA ASP A 46 -0.09 7.15 9.75
C ASP A 46 0.97 7.53 8.69
N LEU A 47 0.47 8.09 7.57
CA LEU A 47 1.26 8.46 6.41
C LEU A 47 2.39 9.45 6.72
N GLU A 48 2.21 10.35 7.68
CA GLU A 48 3.18 11.41 7.97
C GLU A 48 4.13 11.06 9.14
N GLY A 49 3.87 9.95 9.85
CA GLY A 49 4.70 9.43 10.94
C GLY A 49 5.19 8.01 10.69
N ALA A 50 4.50 7.01 11.27
CA ALA A 50 4.95 5.62 11.33
C ALA A 50 5.13 4.95 9.96
N PHE A 51 4.40 5.40 8.93
CA PHE A 51 4.43 4.77 7.61
C PHE A 51 5.83 4.70 6.99
N GLY A 52 6.65 5.75 7.14
CA GLY A 52 8.04 5.78 6.62
C GLY A 52 9.01 4.85 7.37
N GLN A 53 8.60 4.36 8.55
CA GLN A 53 9.35 3.34 9.30
C GLN A 53 9.03 1.94 8.78
N VAL A 54 7.81 1.75 8.27
CA VAL A 54 7.35 0.49 7.68
C VAL A 54 7.81 0.36 6.23
N VAL A 55 7.58 1.36 5.38
CA VAL A 55 7.94 1.32 3.96
C VAL A 55 9.36 1.87 3.77
N PRO A 56 10.39 1.01 3.62
CA PRO A 56 11.77 1.36 3.92
C PRO A 56 12.45 2.24 2.86
N ASP A 57 11.93 2.31 1.64
CA ASP A 57 12.41 3.20 0.59
C ASP A 57 11.85 4.64 0.71
N MET A 58 10.78 4.81 1.49
CA MET A 58 10.17 6.09 1.80
C MET A 58 10.96 6.78 2.92
N GLU A 59 11.44 7.99 2.66
CA GLU A 59 12.04 8.85 3.68
C GLU A 59 10.95 9.67 4.38
N ARG A 60 10.07 10.28 3.59
CA ARG A 60 9.01 11.14 4.09
C ARG A 60 7.82 11.16 3.14
N LEU A 61 6.63 11.16 3.71
CA LEU A 61 5.39 11.43 3.00
C LEU A 61 4.67 12.57 3.74
N ARG A 62 4.23 13.59 3.00
CA ARG A 62 3.51 14.74 3.56
C ARG A 62 2.17 14.90 2.85
N VAL A 63 1.06 14.85 3.59
CA VAL A 63 -0.28 15.06 3.01
C VAL A 63 -0.47 16.56 2.79
N VAL A 64 -0.73 16.94 1.54
CA VAL A 64 -0.93 18.36 1.16
C VAL A 64 -2.38 18.69 0.84
N ARG A 65 -3.22 17.67 0.63
CA ARG A 65 -4.65 17.84 0.42
C ARG A 65 -5.40 16.58 0.86
N ARG A 66 -6.53 16.75 1.54
CA ARG A 66 -7.48 15.68 1.88
C ARG A 66 -8.90 16.12 1.53
N GLN A 67 -9.64 15.26 0.84
CA GLN A 67 -11.05 15.44 0.50
C GLN A 67 -11.76 14.09 0.68
N GLY A 68 -12.32 13.87 1.87
CA GLY A 68 -12.79 12.54 2.28
C GLY A 68 -11.65 11.52 2.22
N GLU A 69 -11.89 10.41 1.50
CA GLU A 69 -10.89 9.35 1.30
C GLU A 69 -9.81 9.74 0.27
N ARG A 70 -10.02 10.77 -0.56
CA ARG A 70 -9.06 11.17 -1.58
C ARG A 70 -7.97 12.03 -0.98
N ILE A 71 -6.71 11.69 -1.25
CA ILE A 71 -5.55 12.44 -0.76
C ILE A 71 -4.56 12.77 -1.86
N GLU A 72 -3.86 13.88 -1.66
CA GLU A 72 -2.62 14.21 -2.38
C GLU A 72 -1.48 14.32 -1.36
N ALA A 73 -0.33 13.73 -1.69
CA ALA A 73 0.83 13.74 -0.81
C ALA A 73 2.13 14.01 -1.58
N LEU A 74 3.09 14.65 -0.93
CA LEU A 74 4.45 14.81 -1.42
C LEU A 74 5.31 13.71 -0.80
N ALA A 75 5.83 12.84 -1.64
CA ALA A 75 6.74 11.76 -1.26
C ALA A 75 8.19 12.16 -1.53
N ARG A 76 9.07 11.79 -0.62
CA ARG A 76 10.52 11.82 -0.77
C ARG A 76 11.06 10.44 -0.44
N SER A 77 11.79 9.84 -1.38
CA SER A 77 12.47 8.56 -1.17
C SER A 77 13.85 8.77 -0.55
N ARG A 78 14.37 7.73 0.10
CA ARG A 78 15.76 7.71 0.60
C ARG A 78 16.82 7.73 -0.50
N TYR A 79 16.41 7.55 -1.76
CA TYR A 79 17.26 7.64 -2.96
C TYR A 79 17.23 9.04 -3.61
N GLY A 80 16.67 10.05 -2.94
CA GLY A 80 16.63 11.44 -3.43
C GLY A 80 15.48 11.76 -4.40
N MET A 81 14.74 10.75 -4.87
CA MET A 81 13.56 10.96 -5.72
C MET A 81 12.43 11.67 -4.97
N ARG A 82 11.70 12.53 -5.69
CA ARG A 82 10.52 13.25 -5.19
C ARG A 82 9.34 13.03 -6.12
N ALA A 83 8.16 12.82 -5.55
CA ALA A 83 6.94 12.67 -6.34
C ALA A 83 5.74 13.30 -5.64
N ARG A 84 4.81 13.83 -6.43
CA ARG A 84 3.46 14.16 -5.96
C ARG A 84 2.55 12.96 -6.23
N LEU A 85 2.16 12.28 -5.17
CA LEU A 85 1.27 11.14 -5.21
C LEU A 85 -0.18 11.58 -5.05
N ARG A 86 -1.09 10.87 -5.70
CA ARG A 86 -2.54 11.02 -5.54
C ARG A 86 -3.18 9.66 -5.41
N GLY A 87 -4.28 9.59 -4.66
CA GLY A 87 -5.07 8.38 -4.59
C GLY A 87 -6.03 8.37 -3.42
N VAL A 88 -6.21 7.20 -2.82
CA VAL A 88 -7.25 6.95 -1.82
C VAL A 88 -6.61 6.38 -0.56
N GLN A 89 -7.04 6.90 0.58
CA GLN A 89 -6.76 6.35 1.90
C GLN A 89 -8.06 6.25 2.70
N ARG A 90 -8.32 5.07 3.24
CA ARG A 90 -9.44 4.75 4.13
C ARG A 90 -9.04 3.56 5.02
N PRO A 91 -9.82 3.20 6.05
CA PRO A 91 -9.47 2.05 6.90
C PRO A 91 -9.13 0.80 6.09
N GLY A 92 -7.96 0.21 6.39
CA GLY A 92 -7.45 -1.00 5.73
C GLY A 92 -6.97 -0.83 4.29
N TRP A 93 -6.99 0.38 3.72
CA TRP A 93 -6.62 0.61 2.32
C TRP A 93 -5.90 1.94 2.09
N CYS A 94 -4.71 1.86 1.50
CA CYS A 94 -3.98 3.00 0.98
C CYS A 94 -3.48 2.67 -0.43
N TRP A 95 -3.87 3.48 -1.42
CA TRP A 95 -3.36 3.38 -2.78
C TRP A 95 -2.96 4.75 -3.27
N LEU A 96 -1.67 4.94 -3.53
CA LEU A 96 -1.07 6.20 -3.94
C LEU A 96 -0.23 5.99 -5.17
N GLN A 97 -0.38 6.88 -6.15
CA GLN A 97 0.37 6.80 -7.39
C GLN A 97 0.73 8.16 -7.95
N SER A 98 1.77 8.16 -8.77
CA SER A 98 2.13 9.23 -9.70
C SER A 98 2.49 8.60 -11.05
N ARG A 99 2.98 9.42 -11.99
CA ARG A 99 3.52 8.89 -13.24
C ARG A 99 4.77 8.01 -13.05
N PHE A 100 5.46 8.10 -11.90
CA PHE A 100 6.74 7.43 -11.65
C PHE A 100 6.72 6.45 -10.48
N LEU A 101 5.73 6.53 -9.59
CA LEU A 101 5.70 5.73 -8.37
C LEU A 101 4.32 5.15 -8.17
N LEU A 102 4.29 3.90 -7.72
CA LEU A 102 3.12 3.24 -7.17
C LEU A 102 3.43 2.81 -5.74
N LEU A 103 2.46 2.99 -4.85
CA LEU A 103 2.46 2.51 -3.49
C LEU A 103 1.05 2.01 -3.16
N GLY A 104 0.94 0.75 -2.75
CA GLY A 104 -0.31 0.14 -2.33
C GLY A 104 -0.10 -0.64 -1.05
N VAL A 105 -0.93 -0.37 -0.05
CA VAL A 105 -0.93 -1.06 1.24
C VAL A 105 -2.36 -1.40 1.58
N ALA A 106 -2.58 -2.64 1.98
CA ALA A 106 -3.87 -3.12 2.43
C ALA A 106 -3.73 -3.90 3.74
N ALA A 107 -4.75 -3.83 4.58
CA ALA A 107 -4.88 -4.61 5.79
C ALA A 107 -6.33 -5.05 5.98
N ALA A 108 -6.54 -6.26 6.46
CA ALA A 108 -7.85 -6.82 6.75
C ALA A 108 -7.78 -7.71 8.00
N PRO A 109 -8.79 -7.69 8.89
CA PRO A 109 -8.89 -8.66 9.97
C PRO A 109 -8.88 -10.10 9.43
N GLU A 110 -8.13 -10.99 10.08
CA GLU A 110 -8.05 -12.41 9.74
C GLU A 110 -7.88 -13.24 11.02
N GLY A 111 -8.91 -14.01 11.41
CA GLY A 111 -8.88 -14.74 12.67
C GLY A 111 -8.67 -13.81 13.87
N THR A 112 -7.65 -14.09 14.69
CA THR A 112 -7.22 -13.27 15.84
C THR A 112 -6.27 -12.13 15.47
N GLY A 113 -5.77 -12.11 14.22
CA GLY A 113 -4.75 -11.19 13.76
C GLY A 113 -5.19 -10.36 12.55
N THR A 114 -4.20 -9.91 11.77
CA THR A 114 -4.42 -9.03 10.62
C THR A 114 -3.62 -9.50 9.43
N ARG A 115 -4.30 -9.76 8.31
CA ARG A 115 -3.63 -9.96 7.03
C ARG A 115 -3.24 -8.61 6.46
N VAL A 116 -1.97 -8.46 6.08
CA VAL A 116 -1.43 -7.26 5.44
C VAL A 116 -0.86 -7.59 4.07
N ALA A 117 -0.92 -6.63 3.17
CA ALA A 117 -0.36 -6.75 1.84
C ALA A 117 0.26 -5.43 1.37
N PHE A 118 1.42 -5.54 0.73
CA PHE A 118 2.18 -4.43 0.20
C PHE A 118 2.45 -4.64 -1.29
N THR A 119 2.29 -3.58 -2.07
CA THR A 119 2.75 -3.49 -3.45
C THR A 119 3.33 -2.11 -3.70
N GLY A 120 4.26 -2.00 -4.64
CA GLY A 120 4.83 -0.73 -4.99
C GLY A 120 5.90 -0.85 -6.05
N GLY A 121 6.50 0.27 -6.41
CA GLY A 121 7.64 0.30 -7.31
C GLY A 121 7.73 1.57 -8.12
N VAL A 122 8.77 1.62 -8.94
CA VAL A 122 9.09 2.76 -9.81
C VAL A 122 8.67 2.44 -11.25
N ARG A 123 8.04 3.39 -11.94
CA ARG A 123 7.75 3.34 -13.38
C ARG A 123 8.79 4.14 -14.15
N LEU A 124 9.23 3.62 -15.30
CA LEU A 124 10.09 4.37 -16.21
C LEU A 124 9.28 5.41 -17.00
N PRO A 125 9.83 6.61 -17.24
CA PRO A 125 9.28 7.50 -18.26
C PRO A 125 9.23 6.74 -19.59
N ALA A 126 8.08 6.75 -20.27
CA ALA A 126 7.76 6.03 -21.51
C ALA A 126 7.34 4.54 -21.40
N HIS A 127 7.34 3.91 -20.23
CA HIS A 127 6.83 2.54 -20.07
C HIS A 127 5.87 2.43 -18.88
N ALA A 128 4.66 1.89 -19.11
CA ALA A 128 3.66 1.70 -18.05
C ALA A 128 4.03 0.59 -17.04
N ALA A 129 5.15 -0.12 -17.26
CA ALA A 129 5.61 -1.19 -16.40
C ALA A 129 6.36 -0.65 -15.17
N LEU A 130 6.20 -1.33 -14.03
CA LEU A 130 7.09 -1.15 -12.89
C LEU A 130 8.43 -1.83 -13.17
N ILE A 131 9.51 -1.21 -12.73
CA ILE A 131 10.84 -1.83 -12.71
C ILE A 131 10.76 -2.98 -11.68
N PRO A 132 10.85 -4.24 -12.11
CA PRO A 132 10.63 -5.39 -11.21
C PRO A 132 11.80 -5.62 -10.25
N LEU A 133 12.89 -4.85 -10.38
CA LEU A 133 14.06 -4.96 -9.53
C LEU A 133 13.74 -4.39 -8.14
N GLY A 134 13.79 -5.25 -7.13
CA GLY A 134 13.63 -4.87 -5.74
C GLY A 134 12.19 -4.91 -5.22
N VAL A 135 11.15 -4.92 -6.05
CA VAL A 135 9.74 -4.87 -5.58
C VAL A 135 9.41 -5.96 -4.56
N ARG A 136 9.83 -7.21 -4.83
CA ARG A 136 9.68 -8.34 -3.90
C ARG A 136 10.46 -8.15 -2.59
N ARG A 137 11.69 -7.65 -2.69
CA ARG A 137 12.58 -7.43 -1.55
C ARG A 137 12.09 -6.30 -0.66
N GLU A 138 11.63 -5.21 -1.26
CA GLU A 138 11.07 -4.06 -0.56
C GLU A 138 9.77 -4.44 0.16
N GLY A 139 8.85 -5.16 -0.50
CA GLY A 139 7.64 -5.65 0.16
C GLY A 139 7.93 -6.59 1.34
N SER A 140 8.91 -7.49 1.21
CA SER A 140 9.34 -8.38 2.30
C SER A 140 9.97 -7.60 3.46
N ARG A 141 10.74 -6.55 3.18
CA ARG A 141 11.30 -5.66 4.20
C ARG A 141 10.20 -4.87 4.94
N SER A 142 9.17 -4.42 4.22
CA SER A 142 8.03 -3.74 4.85
C SER A 142 7.30 -4.64 5.83
N VAL A 143 7.08 -5.91 5.45
CA VAL A 143 6.53 -6.94 6.34
C VAL A 143 7.40 -7.12 7.59
N GLN A 144 8.72 -7.28 7.42
CA GLN A 144 9.64 -7.46 8.55
C GLN A 144 9.66 -6.24 9.49
N ARG A 145 9.64 -5.03 8.93
CA ARG A 145 9.62 -3.78 9.71
C ARG A 145 8.33 -3.62 10.49
N LEU A 146 7.20 -3.92 9.85
CA LEU A 146 5.91 -3.89 10.52
C LEU A 146 5.87 -4.89 11.69
N ALA A 147 6.31 -6.13 11.47
CA ALA A 147 6.37 -7.15 12.51
C ALA A 147 7.24 -6.73 13.70
N ALA A 148 8.33 -5.99 13.47
CA ALA A 148 9.21 -5.50 14.53
C ALA A 148 8.65 -4.31 15.34
N LEU A 149 7.58 -3.66 14.88
CA LEU A 149 6.94 -2.51 15.53
C LEU A 149 5.65 -2.89 16.30
N LEU A 150 5.21 -4.13 16.17
CA LEU A 150 4.03 -4.71 16.85
C LEU A 150 4.47 -5.46 18.12
#